data_AF-A0A3S3D4A8-F1
#
_entry.id   AF-A0A3S3D4A8-F1
#
_cell.length_a   1.000
_cell.length_b   1.000
_cell.length_c   1.000
_cell.angle_alpha   90.00
_cell.angle_beta   90.00
_cell.angle_gamma   90.00
#
_symmetry.space_group_name_H-M   'P 1'
#
loop_
_entity.id
_entity.type
_entity.pdbx_description
1 polymer ?
#
loop_
_entity_poly.entity_id
_entity_poly.type
_entity_poly.pdbx_seq_one_letter_code
_entity_poly.pdbx_strand_id
1 'polypeptide(L)' 'MLALVGGALRQAPGFIMHVSHPVAAGWRIVEVWNSQEDATRFSAAHIAPNLPDGIRPKLSFQPLHSLLKP' A
#
# COMPACT_ATOMS: atom_id res chain seq x y z
N MET A 1 10.68 1.62 -3.40
CA MET A 1 9.74 1.37 -2.29
C MET A 1 9.48 -0.14 -2.10
N LEU A 2 8.88 -0.85 -3.06
CA LEU A 2 8.59 -2.30 -2.88
C LEU A 2 9.83 -3.17 -2.62
N ALA A 3 10.98 -2.85 -3.22
CA ALA A 3 12.24 -3.55 -2.93
C ALA A 3 12.70 -3.39 -1.46
N LEU A 4 12.33 -2.28 -0.81
CA LEU A 4 12.71 -1.96 0.56
C LEU A 4 11.74 -2.57 1.58
N VAL A 5 10.44 -2.51 1.31
CA VAL A 5 9.40 -2.94 2.27
C VAL A 5 8.71 -4.24 1.88
N GLY A 6 9.03 -4.84 0.73
CA GLY A 6 8.31 -6.00 0.18
C GLY A 6 8.36 -7.23 1.06
N GLY A 7 9.44 -7.43 1.83
CA GLY A 7 9.50 -8.48 2.86
C GLY A 7 8.46 -8.25 3.96
N ALA A 8 8.46 -7.05 4.55
CA ALA A 8 7.50 -6.67 5.58
C ALA A 8 6.05 -6.67 5.06
N LEU A 9 5.82 -6.19 3.83
CA LEU A 9 4.50 -6.12 3.21
C LEU A 9 3.89 -7.51 3.04
N ARG A 10 4.66 -8.51 2.60
CA ARG A 10 4.18 -9.89 2.46
C ARG A 10 3.80 -10.55 3.80
N GLN A 11 4.38 -10.09 4.90
CA GLN A 11 4.12 -10.58 6.25
C GLN A 11 3.10 -9.71 7.00
N ALA A 12 2.67 -8.60 6.39
CA ALA A 12 1.79 -7.65 7.06
C ALA A 12 0.42 -8.28 7.30
N PRO A 13 -0.12 -8.22 8.54
CA PRO A 13 -1.46 -8.68 8.83
C PRO A 13 -2.47 -8.02 7.88
N GLY A 14 -3.37 -8.84 7.31
CA GLY A 14 -4.43 -8.34 6.44
C GLY A 14 -4.01 -7.93 5.04
N PHE A 15 -2.72 -8.00 4.66
CA PHE A 15 -2.30 -7.72 3.28
C PHE A 15 -2.78 -8.81 2.31
N ILE A 16 -3.30 -8.40 1.15
CA ILE A 16 -3.84 -9.32 0.14
C ILE A 16 -3.11 -9.20 -1.20
N MET A 17 -2.95 -7.99 -1.70
CA MET A 17 -2.40 -7.76 -3.04
C MET A 17 -1.75 -6.39 -3.11
N HIS A 18 -0.67 -6.28 -3.89
CA HIS A 18 -0.03 -5.03 -4.26
C HIS A 18 0.08 -4.94 -5.78
N VAL A 19 -0.28 -3.79 -6.33
CA VAL A 19 -0.09 -3.43 -7.73
C VAL A 19 0.49 -2.03 -7.78
N SER A 20 1.47 -1.80 -8.65
CA SER A 20 1.96 -0.46 -8.93
C SER A 20 2.15 -0.25 -10.41
N HIS A 21 1.87 0.96 -10.87
CA HIS A 21 1.99 1.33 -12.27
C HIS A 21 2.23 2.85 -12.42
N PRO A 22 2.87 3.29 -13.51
CA PRO A 22 2.98 4.71 -13.81
C PRO A 22 1.59 5.30 -14.17
N VAL A 23 1.45 6.60 -13.91
CA VAL A 23 0.33 7.45 -14.31
C VAL A 23 0.88 8.80 -14.77
N ALA A 24 0.08 9.62 -15.45
CA ALA A 24 0.55 10.91 -15.99
C ALA A 24 1.24 11.81 -14.95
N ALA A 25 0.78 11.79 -13.70
CA ALA A 25 1.31 12.60 -12.60
C ALA A 25 2.34 11.88 -11.72
N GLY A 26 2.88 10.71 -12.13
CA GLY A 26 3.88 9.96 -11.37
C GLY A 26 3.55 8.47 -11.23
N TRP A 27 3.51 7.98 -10.00
CA TRP A 27 3.26 6.57 -9.70
C TRP A 27 1.96 6.38 -8.94
N ARG A 28 1.22 5.33 -9.28
CA ARG A 28 0.09 4.85 -8.51
C ARG A 28 0.44 3.50 -7.88
N ILE A 29 0.13 3.40 -6.59
CA ILE A 29 0.16 2.16 -5.83
C ILE A 29 -1.29 1.84 -5.47
N VAL A 30 -1.72 0.62 -5.75
CA VAL A 30 -3.03 0.08 -5.37
C VAL A 30 -2.76 -1.16 -4.54
N GLU A 31 -3.30 -1.18 -3.33
CA GLU A 31 -3.17 -2.31 -2.43
C GLU A 31 -4.55 -2.73 -1.93
N VAL A 32 -4.70 -4.03 -1.76
CA VAL A 32 -5.91 -4.62 -1.20
C VAL A 32 -5.56 -5.19 0.17
N TRP A 33 -6.37 -4.82 1.15
CA TRP A 33 -6.21 -5.16 2.55
C TRP A 33 -7.54 -5.65 3.12
N ASN A 34 -7.50 -6.52 4.14
CA ASN A 34 -8.69 -6.94 4.88
C ASN A 34 -9.38 -5.77 5.58
N SER A 35 -8.63 -4.76 6.00
CA SER A 35 -9.14 -3.60 6.72
C SER A 35 -8.33 -2.33 6.41
N GLN A 36 -8.95 -1.17 6.60
CA GLN A 36 -8.25 0.12 6.48
C GLN A 36 -7.24 0.30 7.62
N GLU A 37 -7.54 -0.24 8.80
CA GLU A 37 -6.71 -0.18 10.00
C GLU A 37 -5.37 -0.89 9.78
N ASP A 38 -5.38 -2.08 9.17
CA ASP A 38 -4.16 -2.84 8.87
C ASP A 38 -3.27 -2.10 7.88
N ALA A 39 -3.86 -1.57 6.81
CA ALA A 39 -3.15 -0.75 5.82
C ALA A 39 -2.52 0.50 6.45
N THR A 40 -3.29 1.19 7.32
CA THR A 40 -2.83 2.41 7.99
C THR A 40 -1.69 2.10 8.97
N ARG A 41 -1.81 1.02 9.74
CA ARG A 41 -0.76 0.56 10.67
C ARG A 41 0.52 0.24 9.91
N PHE A 42 0.43 -0.50 8.82
CA PHE A 42 1.58 -0.82 7.98
C PHE A 42 2.21 0.45 7.39
N SER A 43 1.40 1.35 6.84
CA SER A 43 1.88 2.61 6.27
C SER A 43 2.64 3.46 7.29
N ALA A 44 2.11 3.60 8.51
CA ALA A 44 2.76 4.36 9.57
C ALA A 44 4.10 3.73 10.01
N ALA A 45 4.15 2.40 10.13
CA ALA A 45 5.33 1.69 10.61
C ALA A 45 6.44 1.53 9.56
N HIS A 46 6.07 1.34 8.28
CA HIS A 46 7.02 0.92 7.24
C HIS A 46 7.10 1.87 6.05
N ILE A 47 6.04 2.62 5.73
CA ILE A 47 6.07 3.51 4.56
C ILE A 47 6.52 4.91 4.97
N ALA A 48 5.86 5.53 5.95
CA ALA A 48 6.13 6.90 6.38
C ALA A 48 7.61 7.17 6.73
N PRO A 49 8.33 6.28 7.44
CA PRO A 49 9.75 6.49 7.77
C PRO A 49 10.68 6.41 6.55
N ASN A 50 10.23 5.80 5.45
CA ASN A 50 11.02 5.56 4.24
C ASN A 50 10.62 6.50 3.09
N LEU A 51 9.74 7.47 3.33
CA LEU A 51 9.40 8.48 2.35
C LEU A 51 10.45 9.59 2.36
N PRO A 52 10.89 10.06 1.18
CA PRO A 52 11.73 11.26 1.09
C PRO A 52 11.02 12.47 1.70
N ASP A 53 11.81 13.40 2.25
CA ASP A 53 11.27 14.64 2.81
C ASP A 53 10.42 15.41 1.78
N GLY A 54 9.29 15.92 2.24
CA GLY A 54 8.33 16.66 1.41
C GLY A 54 7.40 15.81 0.56
N ILE A 55 7.62 14.49 0.46
CA ILE A 55 6.71 13.59 -0.27
C ILE A 55 5.58 13.13 0.65
N ARG A 56 4.35 13.53 0.33
CA ARG A 56 3.13 13.03 0.98
C ARG A 56 2.23 12.34 -0.06
N PRO A 57 2.19 11.00 -0.09
CA PRO A 57 1.28 10.27 -0.94
C PRO A 57 -0.17 10.66 -0.64
N LYS A 58 -0.97 10.91 -1.67
CA LYS A 58 -2.41 11.05 -1.52
C LYS A 58 -3.01 9.68 -1.25
N LEU A 59 -3.39 9.41 -0.01
CA LEU A 59 -4.07 8.18 0.38
C LEU A 59 -5.57 8.32 0.17
N SER A 60 -6.17 7.28 -0.41
CA SER A 60 -7.62 7.14 -0.55
C SER A 60 -8.01 5.69 -0.31
N PHE A 61 -9.03 5.49 0.51
CA PHE A 61 -9.58 4.16 0.80
C PHE A 61 -10.93 4.02 0.13
N GLN A 62 -11.15 2.87 -0.49
CA GLN A 62 -12.40 2.50 -1.13
C GLN A 62 -12.76 1.07 -0.72
N PRO A 63 -13.99 0.81 -0.24
CA PRO A 63 -14.43 -0.55 0.03
C PRO A 63 -14.38 -1.41 -1.23
N LEU A 64 -13.74 -2.58 -1.14
CA LEU A 64 -13.74 -3.58 -2.20
C LEU A 64 -14.73 -4.67 -1.86
N HIS A 65 -15.88 -4.70 -2.55
CA HIS A 65 -16.95 -5.66 -2.26
C HIS A 65 -16.71 -7.07 -2.80
N SER A 66 -15.80 -7.24 -3.75
CA SER A 66 -15.48 -8.54 -4.33
C SER A 66 -14.04 -8.57 -4.82
N LEU A 67 -13.36 -9.69 -4.55
CA LEU A 67 -12.03 -9.98 -5.02
C LEU A 67 -12.01 -11.43 -5.53
N LEU A 68 -11.80 -11.61 -6.83
CA LEU A 68 -11.58 -12.92 -7.42
C LEU A 68 -10.07 -13.23 -7.42
N LYS A 69 -9.69 -14.41 -6.95
CA LYS A 69 -8.34 -14.96 -7.05
C LYS A 69 -8.40 -16.24 -7.90
N PRO A 70 -7.35 -16.57 -8.67
CA PRO A 70 -7.29 -17.82 -9.44
C PRO A 70 -7.51 -19.08 -8.59
#